data_AF-A0A9D7J9M2-F1
#
_entry.id   AF-A0A9D7J9M2-F1
#
_cell.length_a   1.000
_cell.length_b   1.000
_cell.length_c   1.000
_cell.angle_alpha   90.00
_cell.angle_beta   90.00
_cell.angle_gamma   90.00
#
_symmetry.space_group_name_H-M   'P 1'
#
loop_
_entity.id
_entity.type
_entity.pdbx_description
1 polymer ?
#
loop_
_entity_poly.entity_id
_entity_poly.type
_entity_poly.pdbx_seq_one_letter_code
_entity_poly.pdbx_strand_id
1 'polypeptide(L)'
;MGLYVSHNCFHGTYRAFNRWRKAVAACAGVKLDEMEGFGGDITWPGPLAPDDPILWLLAHDDDRGTIPAAACAALAGRLEELAGKLTTLDEILDLNHAATALRFARGLRAAVAAGEDVEFS
;
A
#
# COMPACT_ATOMS: atom_id res chain seq x y z
N MET A 1 19.72 0.58 -4.76
CA MET A 1 18.91 1.71 -4.27
C MET A 1 17.76 1.16 -3.44
N GLY A 2 17.47 1.77 -2.29
CA GLY A 2 16.29 1.43 -1.48
C GLY A 2 15.08 2.26 -1.88
N LEU A 3 13.91 1.90 -1.36
CA LEU A 3 12.71 2.73 -1.39
C LEU A 3 12.51 3.30 0.01
N TYR A 4 12.40 4.62 0.07
CA TYR A 4 11.97 5.39 1.22
C TYR A 4 10.65 6.07 0.90
N VAL A 5 9.66 5.83 1.75
CA VAL A 5 8.38 6.53 1.69
C VAL A 5 8.30 7.45 2.89
N SER A 6 8.00 8.73 2.64
CA SER A 6 8.03 9.80 3.65
C SER A 6 7.08 9.52 4.82
N HIS A 7 7.18 10.34 5.88
CA HIS A 7 6.42 10.17 7.12
C HIS A 7 6.63 8.79 7.78
N ASN A 8 7.78 8.16 7.51
CA ASN A 8 8.14 6.85 8.01
C ASN A 8 7.17 5.72 7.58
N CYS A 9 6.43 5.92 6.48
CA CYS A 9 5.48 4.94 5.95
C CYS A 9 6.19 3.61 5.62
N PHE A 10 7.35 3.69 4.95
CA PHE A 10 8.14 2.52 4.59
C PHE A 10 9.61 2.88 4.40
N HIS A 11 10.49 1.94 4.74
CA HIS A 11 11.90 1.99 4.36
C HIS A 11 12.40 0.57 4.09
N GLY A 12 13.00 0.34 2.94
CA GLY A 12 13.50 -0.98 2.57
C GLY A 12 13.94 -1.07 1.12
N THR A 13 13.85 -2.26 0.54
CA THR A 13 14.11 -2.46 -0.89
C THR A 13 12.80 -2.43 -1.68
N TYR A 14 12.84 -2.01 -2.94
CA TYR A 14 11.71 -2.12 -3.87
C TYR A 14 11.14 -3.56 -3.92
N ARG A 15 12.01 -4.57 -3.83
CA ARG A 15 11.59 -5.98 -3.80
C ARG A 15 10.77 -6.33 -2.56
N ALA A 16 11.16 -5.81 -1.40
CA ALA A 16 10.41 -6.00 -0.16
C ALA A 16 9.08 -5.24 -0.20
N PHE A 17 9.10 -4.02 -0.73
CA PHE A 17 7.89 -3.21 -0.91
C PHE A 17 6.88 -3.91 -1.83
N ASN A 18 7.30 -4.34 -3.02
CA ASN A 18 6.43 -5.04 -3.96
C ASN A 18 5.90 -6.35 -3.38
N ARG A 19 6.70 -7.12 -2.64
CA ARG A 19 6.22 -8.34 -1.96
C ARG A 19 5.09 -8.02 -0.98
N TRP A 20 5.26 -6.97 -0.17
CA TRP A 20 4.22 -6.51 0.75
C TRP A 20 2.99 -5.99 0.00
N ARG A 21 3.18 -5.17 -1.06
CA ARG A 21 2.11 -4.62 -1.90
C ARG A 21 1.25 -5.73 -2.53
N LYS A 22 1.87 -6.83 -2.97
CA LYS A 22 1.17 -8.04 -3.44
C LYS A 22 0.30 -8.69 -2.38
N ALA A 23 0.79 -8.79 -1.14
CA ALA A 23 0.01 -9.34 -0.04
C ALA A 23 -1.20 -8.47 0.29
N VAL A 24 -1.02 -7.14 0.32
CA VAL A 24 -2.11 -6.16 0.49
C VAL A 24 -3.15 -6.30 -0.63
N ALA A 25 -2.70 -6.37 -1.90
CA ALA A 25 -3.58 -6.57 -3.05
C ALA A 25 -4.40 -7.86 -2.93
N ALA A 26 -3.75 -8.97 -2.56
CA ALA A 26 -4.43 -10.25 -2.39
C ALA A 26 -5.53 -10.18 -1.30
N CYS A 27 -5.26 -9.52 -0.18
CA CYS A 27 -6.26 -9.28 0.87
C CYS A 27 -7.42 -8.36 0.44
N ALA A 28 -7.17 -7.47 -0.52
CA ALA A 28 -8.17 -6.63 -1.18
C ALA A 28 -8.94 -7.36 -2.30
N GLY A 29 -8.56 -8.60 -2.65
CA GLY A 29 -9.20 -9.38 -3.72
C GLY A 29 -8.58 -9.17 -5.11
N VAL A 30 -7.41 -8.56 -5.19
CA VAL A 30 -6.67 -8.28 -6.43
C VAL A 30 -5.44 -9.18 -6.52
N LYS A 31 -5.22 -9.79 -7.67
CA LYS A 31 -3.93 -10.39 -8.00
C LYS A 31 -3.07 -9.36 -8.71
N LEU A 32 -2.13 -8.76 -7.98
CA LEU A 32 -1.35 -7.61 -8.49
C LEU A 32 -0.61 -7.93 -9.79
N ASP A 33 -0.07 -9.15 -9.96
CA ASP A 33 0.67 -9.57 -11.16
C ASP A 33 -0.18 -9.65 -12.44
N GLU A 34 -1.51 -9.64 -12.32
CA GLU A 34 -2.43 -9.62 -13.47
C GLU A 34 -2.82 -8.18 -13.86
N MET A 35 -2.45 -7.18 -13.05
CA MET A 35 -2.80 -5.77 -13.27
C MET A 35 -1.79 -5.05 -14.17
N GLU A 36 -2.29 -4.04 -14.89
CA GLU A 36 -1.48 -3.12 -15.70
C GLU A 36 -0.41 -2.44 -14.82
N GLY A 37 0.83 -2.42 -15.32
CA GLY A 37 2.01 -1.94 -14.60
C GLY A 37 2.77 -3.01 -13.79
N PHE A 38 2.19 -4.20 -13.61
CA PHE A 38 2.77 -5.28 -12.80
C PHE A 38 3.01 -6.59 -13.56
N GLY A 39 2.83 -6.57 -14.89
CA GLY A 39 3.09 -7.70 -15.79
C GLY A 39 1.85 -8.30 -16.46
N GLY A 40 0.65 -7.79 -16.13
CA GLY A 40 -0.60 -8.18 -16.79
C GLY A 40 -1.30 -7.03 -17.51
N ASP A 41 -2.48 -7.33 -18.03
CA ASP A 41 -3.26 -6.45 -18.92
C ASP A 41 -4.60 -5.98 -18.31
N ILE A 42 -4.88 -6.31 -17.03
CA ILE A 42 -6.09 -5.86 -16.35
C ILE A 42 -5.92 -4.40 -15.95
N THR A 43 -6.74 -3.51 -16.52
CA THR A 43 -6.71 -2.08 -16.22
C THR A 43 -7.29 -1.77 -14.84
N TRP A 44 -6.75 -0.75 -14.18
CA TRP A 44 -7.30 -0.24 -12.91
C TRP A 44 -8.68 0.41 -13.12
N PRO A 45 -9.64 0.28 -12.18
CA PRO A 45 -9.54 -0.32 -10.84
C PRO A 45 -9.68 -1.85 -10.81
N GLY A 46 -9.86 -2.50 -11.96
CA GLY A 46 -10.05 -3.95 -12.05
C GLY A 46 -11.26 -4.43 -11.24
N PRO A 47 -11.11 -5.41 -10.33
CA PRO A 47 -12.20 -5.94 -9.52
C PRO A 47 -12.55 -5.06 -8.30
N LEU A 48 -11.80 -3.99 -8.03
CA LEU A 48 -12.07 -3.08 -6.91
C LEU A 48 -13.16 -2.06 -7.26
N ALA A 49 -13.79 -1.50 -6.23
CA ALA A 49 -14.62 -0.32 -6.41
C ALA A 49 -13.76 0.85 -6.92
N PRO A 50 -14.24 1.66 -7.89
CA PRO A 50 -13.45 2.77 -8.46
C PRO A 50 -12.98 3.82 -7.45
N ASP A 51 -13.65 3.90 -6.30
CA ASP A 51 -13.36 4.81 -5.20
C ASP A 51 -12.70 4.11 -3.99
N ASP A 52 -12.29 2.84 -4.10
CA ASP A 52 -11.60 2.14 -3.00
C ASP A 52 -10.27 2.87 -2.68
N PRO A 53 -10.08 3.38 -1.45
CA PRO A 53 -8.89 4.14 -1.09
C PRO A 53 -7.59 3.37 -1.32
N ILE A 54 -7.61 2.04 -1.32
CA ILE A 54 -6.43 1.20 -1.55
C ILE A 54 -5.80 1.41 -2.93
N LEU A 55 -6.56 1.95 -3.90
CA LEU A 55 -6.07 2.26 -5.24
C LEU A 55 -4.93 3.29 -5.21
N TRP A 56 -4.94 4.23 -4.26
CA TRP A 56 -3.84 5.19 -4.04
C TRP A 56 -2.51 4.52 -3.70
N LEU A 57 -2.56 3.29 -3.17
CA LEU A 57 -1.37 2.49 -2.93
C LEU A 57 -1.16 1.48 -4.06
N LEU A 58 -2.16 0.78 -4.58
CA LEU A 58 -1.93 -0.34 -5.51
C LEU A 58 -1.68 0.08 -6.96
N ALA A 59 -2.34 1.15 -7.41
CA ALA A 59 -2.21 1.67 -8.78
C ALA A 59 -1.12 2.76 -8.89
N HIS A 60 -0.31 2.94 -7.84
CA HIS A 60 0.64 4.03 -7.70
C HIS A 60 2.05 3.65 -8.19
N ASP A 61 2.70 4.62 -8.85
CA ASP A 61 4.05 4.52 -9.41
C ASP A 61 5.12 4.67 -8.32
N ASP A 62 5.97 3.64 -8.17
CA ASP A 62 6.96 3.55 -7.10
C ASP A 62 8.12 4.56 -7.21
N ASP A 63 8.38 5.14 -8.39
CA ASP A 63 9.60 5.92 -8.66
C ASP A 63 9.38 7.44 -8.59
N ARG A 64 8.17 7.93 -8.86
CA ARG A 64 7.90 9.39 -8.92
C ARG A 64 6.53 9.83 -8.39
N GLY A 65 5.80 8.94 -7.72
CA GLY A 65 4.46 9.24 -7.26
C GLY A 65 4.39 9.88 -5.87
N THR A 66 3.32 10.64 -5.63
CA THR A 66 2.92 11.09 -4.30
C THR A 66 1.50 10.61 -3.98
N ILE A 67 1.21 10.42 -2.69
CA ILE A 67 -0.16 10.20 -2.20
C ILE A 67 -0.61 11.51 -1.55
N PRO A 68 -1.66 12.18 -2.07
CA PRO A 68 -2.13 13.44 -1.54
C PRO A 68 -2.56 13.32 -0.08
N ALA A 69 -2.28 14.34 0.74
CA ALA A 69 -2.70 14.40 2.15
C ALA A 69 -4.20 14.11 2.34
N ALA A 70 -5.03 14.61 1.41
CA ALA A 70 -6.47 14.41 1.42
C ALA A 70 -6.90 12.94 1.25
N ALA A 71 -6.10 12.12 0.57
CA ALA A 71 -6.36 10.68 0.39
C ALA A 71 -5.83 9.82 1.55
N CYS A 72 -4.83 10.34 2.27
CA CYS A 72 -4.10 9.59 3.30
C CYS A 72 -5.00 9.06 4.42
N ALA A 73 -5.99 9.82 4.87
CA ALA A 73 -6.89 9.39 5.95
C ALA A 73 -7.73 8.16 5.56
N ALA A 74 -8.31 8.18 4.35
CA ALA A 74 -9.12 7.08 3.83
C ALA A 74 -8.25 5.84 3.55
N LEU A 75 -7.07 6.04 2.94
CA LEU A 75 -6.13 4.96 2.68
C LEU A 75 -5.61 4.33 3.99
N ALA A 76 -5.32 5.13 5.02
CA ALA A 76 -4.89 4.63 6.33
C ALA A 76 -5.94 3.71 6.95
N GLY A 77 -7.21 4.15 6.99
CA GLY A 77 -8.31 3.31 7.49
C GLY A 77 -8.43 2.00 6.71
N ARG A 78 -8.34 2.08 5.38
CA ARG A 78 -8.41 0.90 4.52
C ARG A 78 -7.26 -0.08 4.75
N LEU A 79 -6.04 0.40 4.96
CA LEU A 79 -4.89 -0.44 5.29
C LEU A 79 -5.03 -1.14 6.65
N GLU A 80 -5.66 -0.50 7.63
CA GLU A 80 -5.91 -1.10 8.94
C GLU A 80 -6.96 -2.23 8.87
N GLU A 81 -8.00 -2.04 8.07
CA GLU A 81 -8.97 -3.11 7.80
C GLU A 81 -8.28 -4.33 7.17
N LEU A 82 -7.41 -4.09 6.18
CA LEU A 82 -6.66 -5.15 5.51
C LEU A 82 -5.59 -5.78 6.40
N ALA A 83 -5.02 -5.02 7.35
CA ALA A 83 -4.05 -5.54 8.31
C ALA A 83 -4.61 -6.71 9.13
N GLY A 84 -5.91 -6.68 9.48
CA GLY A 84 -6.57 -7.80 10.16
C GLY A 84 -6.54 -9.11 9.35
N LYS A 85 -6.68 -9.03 8.02
CA LYS A 85 -6.56 -10.21 7.13
C LYS A 85 -5.11 -10.64 6.96
N LEU A 86 -4.18 -9.68 6.91
CA LEU A 86 -2.75 -9.94 6.82
C LEU A 86 -2.21 -10.65 8.05
N THR A 87 -2.72 -10.35 9.25
CA THR A 87 -2.29 -11.04 10.49
C THR A 87 -2.47 -12.54 10.38
N THR A 88 -3.59 -13.01 9.85
CA THR A 88 -3.82 -14.45 9.64
C THR A 88 -2.81 -15.06 8.67
N LEU A 89 -2.45 -14.35 7.59
CA LEU A 89 -1.44 -14.83 6.64
C LEU A 89 -0.03 -14.81 7.25
N ASP A 90 0.29 -13.78 8.00
CA ASP A 90 1.58 -13.61 8.67
C ASP A 90 1.84 -14.73 9.68
N GLU A 91 0.84 -15.12 10.48
CA GLU A 91 0.95 -16.22 11.44
C GLU A 91 1.22 -17.57 10.76
N ILE A 92 0.65 -17.80 9.59
CA ILE A 92 0.81 -19.06 8.83
C ILE A 92 2.19 -19.12 8.16
N LEU A 93 2.74 -17.98 7.73
CA LEU A 93 3.90 -17.91 6.85
C LEU A 93 5.16 -17.32 7.52
N ASP A 94 5.08 -16.96 8.81
CA ASP A 94 6.12 -16.25 9.57
C ASP A 94 6.58 -14.97 8.85
N LEU A 95 5.60 -14.14 8.49
CA LEU A 95 5.79 -12.85 7.79
C LEU A 95 5.45 -11.67 8.70
N ASN A 96 5.66 -10.44 8.19
CA ASN A 96 5.41 -9.21 8.94
C ASN A 96 4.66 -8.15 8.10
N HIS A 97 3.77 -8.60 7.22
CA HIS A 97 3.04 -7.73 6.31
C HIS A 97 1.99 -6.87 7.03
N ALA A 98 1.31 -7.40 8.04
CA ALA A 98 0.35 -6.68 8.87
C ALA A 98 1.03 -5.54 9.62
N ALA A 99 2.19 -5.78 10.24
CA ALA A 99 2.92 -4.70 10.92
C ALA A 99 3.42 -3.64 9.92
N THR A 100 3.83 -4.07 8.72
CA THR A 100 4.17 -3.14 7.64
C THR A 100 2.97 -2.28 7.23
N ALA A 101 1.78 -2.89 7.09
CA ALA A 101 0.55 -2.16 6.76
C ALA A 101 0.16 -1.17 7.86
N LEU A 102 0.25 -1.56 9.13
CA LEU A 102 -0.01 -0.68 10.27
C LEU A 102 1.02 0.45 10.38
N ARG A 103 2.29 0.19 10.08
CA ARG A 103 3.31 1.24 10.01
C ARG A 103 3.01 2.23 8.90
N PHE A 104 2.68 1.74 7.71
CA PHE A 104 2.31 2.58 6.57
C PHE A 104 1.10 3.46 6.92
N ALA A 105 0.04 2.87 7.50
CA ALA A 105 -1.15 3.60 7.96
C ALA A 105 -0.82 4.70 8.99
N ARG A 106 0.10 4.44 9.93
CA ARG A 106 0.56 5.47 10.88
C ARG A 106 1.28 6.62 10.17
N GLY A 107 2.13 6.31 9.20
CA GLY A 107 2.82 7.33 8.41
C GLY A 107 1.84 8.19 7.60
N LEU A 108 0.84 7.58 6.98
CA LEU A 108 -0.25 8.29 6.30
C LEU A 108 -0.98 9.23 7.28
N ARG A 109 -1.27 8.79 8.51
CA ARG A 109 -1.89 9.67 9.51
C ARG A 109 -0.98 10.80 9.98
N ALA A 110 0.33 10.58 10.06
CA ALA A 110 1.28 11.65 10.35
C ALA A 110 1.27 12.71 9.23
N ALA A 111 1.21 12.27 7.97
CA ALA A 111 1.07 13.15 6.81
C ALA A 111 -0.22 13.99 6.87
N VAL A 112 -1.36 13.36 7.23
CA VAL A 112 -2.63 14.08 7.47
C VAL A 112 -2.49 15.13 8.58
N ALA A 113 -1.84 14.77 9.69
CA ALA A 113 -1.65 15.69 10.81
C ALA A 113 -0.74 16.87 10.46
N ALA A 114 0.24 16.66 9.57
CA ALA A 114 1.12 17.70 9.06
C ALA A 114 0.49 18.52 7.91
N GLY A 115 -0.56 17.99 7.26
CA GLY A 115 -1.12 18.58 6.04
C GLY A 115 -0.20 18.43 4.83
N GLU A 116 0.64 17.38 4.83
CA GLU A 116 1.67 17.13 3.82
C GLU A 116 1.35 15.88 3.00
N ASP A 117 1.79 15.86 1.74
CA ASP A 117 1.69 14.68 0.88
C ASP A 117 2.72 13.62 1.30
N VAL A 118 2.45 12.37 0.93
CA VAL A 118 3.39 11.26 1.12
C VAL A 118 4.18 11.04 -0.16
N GLU A 119 5.51 11.08 -0.05
CA GLU A 119 6.45 11.02 -1.17
C GLU A 119 7.15 9.66 -1.23
N PHE A 120 7.44 9.19 -2.44
CA PHE A 120 8.20 7.97 -2.73
C PHE A 120 9.56 8.37 -3.33
N SER A 121 10.66 7.84 -2.78
CA SER A 121 12.04 8.22 -3.13
C SER A 121 13.07 7.10 -2.94
#